data_AF-A0A7K3A8C1-F1
#
_entry.id   AF-A0A7K3A8C1-F1
#
_cell.length_a   1.000
_cell.length_b   1.000
_cell.length_c   1.000
_cell.angle_alpha   90.00
_cell.angle_beta   90.00
_cell.angle_gamma   90.00
#
_symmetry.space_group_name_H-M   'P 1'
#
loop_
_entity.id
_entity.type
_entity.pdbx_description
1 polymer ?
#
loop_
_entity_poly.entity_id
_entity_poly.type
_entity_poly.pdbx_seq_one_letter_code
_entity_poly.pdbx_strand_id
1 'polypeptide(L)' 'MANPEAFRAEMSRTLAHDPYGHGSSSVTGERDRREATIGGAIVLYYVSGSVLTVTVVRMVALN' A
#
# COMPACT_ATOMS: atom_id res chain seq x y z
N MET A 1 12.00 -3.53 -9.03
CA MET A 1 11.29 -2.35 -9.57
C MET A 1 12.23 -1.59 -10.49
N ALA A 2 11.96 -1.57 -11.80
CA ALA A 2 12.90 -0.97 -12.76
C ALA A 2 12.87 0.57 -12.78
N ASN A 3 11.84 1.22 -12.21
CA ASN A 3 11.72 2.69 -12.13
C ASN A 3 11.16 3.13 -10.76
N PRO A 4 12.01 3.63 -9.84
CA PRO A 4 11.60 4.11 -8.51
C PRO A 4 10.67 5.32 -8.55
N GLU A 5 10.83 6.21 -9.54
CA GLU A 5 10.02 7.42 -9.66
C GLU A 5 8.59 7.09 -10.10
N ALA A 6 8.46 6.18 -11.07
CA ALA A 6 7.15 5.63 -11.44
C ALA A 6 6.47 4.95 -10.25
N PHE A 7 7.20 4.14 -9.47
CA PHE A 7 6.65 3.52 -8.27
C PHE A 7 6.20 4.57 -7.23
N ARG A 8 6.99 5.63 -7.03
CA ARG A 8 6.61 6.73 -6.12
C ARG A 8 5.36 7.46 -6.60
N ALA A 9 5.22 7.69 -7.90
CA ALA A 9 4.01 8.27 -8.48
C ALA A 9 2.79 7.36 -8.26
N GLU A 10 2.94 6.05 -8.47
CA GLU A 10 1.92 5.04 -8.18
C GLU A 10 1.50 5.05 -6.71
N MET A 11 2.46 5.04 -5.78
CA MET A 11 2.20 5.14 -4.33
C MET A 11 1.46 6.44 -3.98
N SER A 12 1.84 7.56 -4.62
CA SER A 12 1.25 8.88 -4.36
C SER A 12 -0.21 8.96 -4.80
N ARG A 13 -0.56 8.35 -5.94
CA ARG A 13 -1.93 8.35 -6.49
C ARG A 13 -2.83 7.24 -5.92
N THR A 14 -2.28 6.35 -5.09
CA THR A 14 -3.01 5.24 -4.49
C THR A 14 -2.93 5.30 -2.97
N LEU A 15 -1.99 4.56 -2.37
CA LEU A 15 -1.86 4.34 -0.95
C LEU A 15 -1.78 5.65 -0.14
N ALA A 16 -1.04 6.64 -0.63
CA ALA A 16 -0.89 7.92 0.07
C ALA A 16 -2.15 8.81 -0.02
N HIS A 17 -3.01 8.57 -1.01
CA HIS A 17 -4.23 9.35 -1.25
C HIS A 17 -5.44 8.71 -0.59
N ASP A 18 -5.66 7.42 -0.82
CA ASP A 18 -6.73 6.63 -0.22
C ASP A 18 -6.21 5.23 0.15
N PRO A 19 -5.76 5.03 1.40
CA PRO A 19 -5.25 3.75 1.84
C PRO A 19 -6.35 2.70 2.05
N TYR A 20 -7.64 3.06 1.94
CA TYR A 20 -8.74 2.10 1.99
C TYR A 20 -9.26 1.69 0.60
N GLY A 21 -8.92 2.45 -0.44
CA GLY A 21 -9.29 2.21 -1.83
C GLY A 21 -8.27 1.42 -2.65
N HIS A 22 -8.32 1.63 -3.96
CA HIS A 22 -7.33 1.15 -4.95
C HIS A 22 -7.03 -0.35 -4.93
N GLY A 23 -8.07 -1.18 -4.75
CA GLY A 23 -7.94 -2.63 -4.76
C GLY A 23 -7.27 -3.20 -3.51
N SER A 24 -7.14 -2.40 -2.47
CA SER A 24 -6.56 -2.88 -1.23
C SER A 24 -7.59 -3.54 -0.32
N SER A 25 -7.19 -4.63 0.33
CA SER A 25 -8.02 -5.52 1.13
C SER A 25 -7.52 -5.58 2.58
N SER A 26 -8.43 -5.88 3.51
CA SER A 26 -8.03 -6.21 4.89
C SER A 26 -7.39 -7.59 4.93
N VAL A 27 -6.39 -7.73 5.79
CA VAL A 27 -5.66 -8.98 6.00
C VAL A 27 -6.17 -9.62 7.28
N THR A 28 -6.51 -10.91 7.22
CA THR A 28 -6.93 -11.70 8.40
C THR A 28 -8.09 -11.09 9.20
N GLY A 29 -8.97 -10.34 8.55
CA GLY A 29 -10.11 -9.67 9.20
C GLY A 29 -9.76 -8.42 10.02
N GLU A 30 -8.47 -8.05 10.09
CA GLU A 30 -8.04 -6.82 10.75
C GLU A 30 -8.19 -5.65 9.77
N ARG A 31 -9.12 -4.74 10.07
CA ARG A 31 -9.49 -3.63 9.18
C ARG A 31 -8.30 -2.79 8.71
N ASP A 32 -7.40 -2.49 9.63
CA ASP A 32 -6.33 -1.52 9.42
C ASP A 32 -5.01 -2.17 8.98
N ARG A 33 -4.96 -3.51 8.95
CA ARG A 33 -3.89 -4.28 8.33
C ARG A 33 -4.28 -4.60 6.89
N ARG A 34 -3.53 -4.07 5.95
CA ARG A 34 -3.97 -3.93 4.56
C ARG A 34 -2.93 -4.47 3.61
N GLU A 35 -3.38 -5.08 2.51
CA GLU A 35 -2.52 -5.43 1.38
C GLU A 35 -3.03 -4.80 0.08
N ALA A 36 -2.12 -4.47 -0.82
CA ALA A 36 -2.42 -3.90 -2.14
C ALA A 36 -1.33 -4.25 -3.15
N THR A 37 -1.67 -4.34 -4.44
CA THR A 37 -0.66 -4.38 -5.51
C THR A 37 -0.46 -2.99 -6.09
N ILE A 38 0.72 -2.41 -5.87
CA ILE A 38 1.09 -1.06 -6.32
C ILE A 38 2.30 -1.16 -7.25
N GLY A 39 2.22 -0.61 -8.46
CA GLY A 39 3.37 -0.49 -9.37
C GLY A 39 4.16 -1.79 -9.59
N GLY A 40 3.48 -2.95 -9.62
CA GLY A 40 4.11 -4.26 -9.76
C GLY A 40 4.72 -4.82 -8.48
N ALA A 41 4.32 -4.34 -7.31
CA ALA A 41 4.72 -4.88 -6.02
C ALA A 41 3.51 -5.14 -5.12
N ILE A 42 3.53 -6.25 -4.37
CA ILE A 42 2.59 -6.49 -3.27
C ILE A 42 3.10 -5.71 -2.05
N VAL A 43 2.28 -4.82 -1.52
CA VAL A 43 2.57 -3.95 -0.38
C VAL A 43 1.65 -4.33 0.77
N LEU A 44 2.22 -4.80 1.88
CA LEU A 44 1.53 -5.02 3.15
C LEU A 44 1.82 -3.84 4.08
N TYR A 45 0.78 -3.23 4.63
CA TYR A 45 0.89 -2.01 5.41
C TYR A 45 -0.18 -1.91 6.51
N TYR A 46 0.02 -0.98 7.43
CA TYR A 46 -0.96 -0.58 8.44
C TYR A 46 -1.45 0.84 8.20
N VAL A 47 -2.72 1.09 8.52
CA VAL A 47 -3.30 2.44 8.58
C VAL A 47 -3.58 2.80 10.02
N SER A 48 -2.93 3.83 10.55
CA SER A 48 -3.32 4.43 11.82
C SER A 48 -4.40 5.48 11.55
N GLY A 49 -5.67 5.11 11.76
CA GLY A 49 -6.80 6.01 11.50
C GLY A 49 -6.82 7.29 12.35
N SER A 50 -6.23 7.27 13.55
CA SER A 50 -6.19 8.41 14.46
C SER A 50 -5.08 9.43 14.14
N VAL A 51 -4.02 9.01 13.47
CA VAL A 51 -2.85 9.86 13.15
C VAL A 51 -2.66 10.02 11.63
N LEU A 52 -3.51 9.38 10.81
CA LEU A 52 -3.43 9.34 9.34
C LEU A 52 -2.05 8.89 8.83
N THR A 53 -1.43 7.94 9.54
CA THR A 53 -0.13 7.39 9.18
C THR A 53 -0.30 6.05 8.48
N VAL A 54 0.41 5.87 7.36
CA VAL A 54 0.55 4.58 6.69
C VAL A 54 1.95 4.01 6.92
N THR A 55 2.02 2.80 7.47
CA THR A 55 3.30 2.12 7.73
C THR A 55 3.41 0.89 6.85
N VAL A 56 4.33 0.92 5.88
CA VAL A 56 4.63 -0.26 5.05
C VAL A 56 5.48 -1.25 5.85
N VAL A 57 4.97 -2.47 6.02
CA VAL A 57 5.62 -3.55 6.79
C VAL A 57 6.40 -4.48 5.87
N ARG A 58 5.87 -4.75 4.68
CA ARG A 58 6.52 -5.64 3.72
C ARG A 58 6.20 -5.21 2.29
N MET A 59 7.19 -5.35 1.42
CA MET A 59 7.04 -5.14 -0.01
C MET A 59 7.71 -6.27 -0.77
N VAL A 60 7.02 -6.84 -1.75
CA VAL A 60 7.54 -7.90 -2.62
C VAL A 60 7.32 -7.49 -4.07
N ALA A 61 8.40 -7.45 -4.85
CA ALA A 61 8.29 -7.21 -6.29
C ALA A 61 7.68 -8.42 -7.00
N LEU A 62 6.82 -8.15 -7.97
CA LEU A 62 6.37 -9.14 -8.95
C LEU A 62 7.42 -9.18 -10.07
N ASN A 63 7.79 -10.40 -10.47
CA ASN A 63 8.78 -10.67 -11.50
C ASN A 63 8.20 -10.43 -12.89
#